data_AF-A0A7I7KWC6-F1
#
_entry.id   AF-A0A7I7KWC6-F1
#
_cell.length_a   1.000
_cell.length_b   1.000
_cell.length_c   1.000
_cell.angle_alpha   90.00
_cell.angle_beta   90.00
_cell.angle_gamma   90.00
#
_symmetry.space_group_name_H-M   'P 1'
#
loop_
_entity.id
_entity.type
_entity.pdbx_description
1 polymer ?
#
loop_
_entity_poly.entity_id
_entity_poly.type
_entity_poly.pdbx_seq_one_letter_code
_entity_poly.pdbx_strand_id
1 'polypeptide(L)'
;MSPAVTFDDAELVAIALAFLGSAYASRNFTEWPIDRRLDAYLRREEMRSLADDGTIFAALLDRVMANISCASVSGALGPDD
;
A
#
# COMPACT_ATOMS: atom_id res chain seq x y z
N MET A 1 -19.94 -0.66 -22.61
CA MET A 1 -18.96 0.11 -21.82
C MET A 1 -18.92 -0.51 -20.45
N SER A 2 -17.86 -1.24 -20.12
CA SER A 2 -17.65 -1.69 -18.73
C SER A 2 -17.52 -0.44 -17.84
N PRO A 3 -18.10 -0.43 -16.63
CA PRO A 3 -17.87 0.68 -15.72
C PRO A 3 -16.36 0.80 -15.49
N ALA A 4 -15.81 2.00 -15.63
CA ALA A 4 -14.49 2.28 -15.10
C ALA A 4 -14.56 1.92 -13.62
N VAL A 5 -13.74 0.97 -13.18
CA VAL A 5 -13.70 0.57 -11.78
C VAL A 5 -13.19 1.77 -11.00
N THR A 6 -14.11 2.52 -10.41
CA THR A 6 -13.78 3.63 -9.51
C THR A 6 -13.66 3.04 -8.12
N PHE A 7 -12.42 2.91 -7.64
CA PHE A 7 -12.17 2.54 -6.25
C PHE A 7 -12.46 3.74 -5.36
N ASP A 8 -13.28 3.53 -4.34
CA ASP A 8 -13.55 4.56 -3.35
C ASP A 8 -12.35 4.71 -2.41
N ASP A 9 -12.22 5.90 -1.84
CA ASP A 9 -11.10 6.27 -0.96
C ASP A 9 -10.95 5.31 0.23
N ALA A 10 -12.08 4.83 0.77
CA ALA A 10 -12.11 3.84 1.85
C ALA A 10 -11.57 2.46 1.42
N GLU A 11 -11.80 2.06 0.17
CA GLU A 11 -11.30 0.80 -0.38
C GLU A 11 -9.79 0.86 -0.57
N LEU A 12 -9.27 1.99 -1.07
CA LEU A 12 -7.84 2.24 -1.16
C LEU A 12 -7.17 2.24 0.21
N VAL A 13 -7.80 2.82 1.24
CA VAL A 13 -7.30 2.76 2.62
C VAL A 13 -7.27 1.32 3.14
N ALA A 14 -8.32 0.53 2.89
CA ALA A 14 -8.35 -0.88 3.30
C ALA A 14 -7.23 -1.69 2.64
N ILE A 15 -6.99 -1.49 1.34
CA ILE A 15 -5.91 -2.15 0.60
C ILE A 15 -4.54 -1.68 1.11
N ALA A 16 -4.37 -0.39 1.39
CA ALA A 16 -3.13 0.14 1.94
C ALA A 16 -2.82 -0.48 3.32
N LEU A 17 -3.81 -0.62 4.20
CA LEU A 17 -3.65 -1.30 5.48
C LEU A 17 -3.33 -2.78 5.33
N ALA A 18 -3.97 -3.48 4.38
CA ALA A 18 -3.67 -4.87 4.08
C ALA A 18 -2.23 -5.05 3.58
N PHE A 19 -1.75 -4.16 2.70
CA PHE A 19 -0.35 -4.11 2.28
C PHE A 19 0.60 -3.93 3.46
N LEU A 20 0.29 -2.99 4.38
CA LEU A 20 1.11 -2.72 5.57
C LEU A 20 1.17 -3.88 6.57
N GLY A 21 0.12 -4.70 6.66
CA GLY A 21 0.12 -5.93 7.43
C GLY A 21 0.80 -7.12 6.74
N SER A 22 1.15 -6.99 5.45
CA SER A 22 1.74 -8.06 4.66
C SER A 22 3.26 -8.14 4.84
N ALA A 23 3.84 -9.28 4.46
CA ALA A 23 5.29 -9.44 4.43
C ALA A 23 6.00 -8.42 3.51
N TYR A 24 5.31 -7.85 2.52
CA TYR A 24 5.88 -6.87 1.57
C TYR A 24 6.15 -5.51 2.21
N ALA A 25 5.40 -5.13 3.24
CA ALA A 25 5.70 -3.91 4.01
C ALA A 25 6.78 -4.13 5.08
N SER A 26 7.20 -5.38 5.30
CA SER A 26 8.21 -5.71 6.30
C SER A 26 9.61 -5.24 5.91
N ARG A 27 10.48 -5.15 6.92
CA ARG A 27 11.89 -4.77 6.78
C ARG A 27 12.70 -5.72 5.89
N ASN A 28 12.18 -6.92 5.63
CA ASN A 28 12.78 -7.91 4.73
C ASN A 28 12.87 -7.44 3.27
N PHE A 29 12.06 -6.46 2.87
CA PHE A 29 12.06 -5.93 1.51
C PHE A 29 12.66 -4.52 1.43
N THR A 30 13.42 -4.07 2.44
CA THR A 30 14.04 -2.72 2.50
C THR A 30 14.82 -2.33 1.25
N GLU A 31 15.37 -3.30 0.54
CA GLU A 31 16.11 -3.14 -0.71
C GLU A 31 15.25 -2.60 -1.87
N TRP A 32 13.92 -2.77 -1.82
CA TRP A 32 13.01 -2.29 -2.86
C TRP A 32 12.31 -1.01 -2.41
N PRO A 33 12.12 -0.02 -3.30
CA PRO A 33 11.32 1.15 -2.96
C PRO A 33 9.85 0.74 -2.80
N ILE A 34 9.09 1.52 -2.03
CA ILE A 34 7.76 1.10 -1.56
C ILE A 34 6.73 0.96 -2.68
N ASP A 35 6.84 1.78 -3.74
CA ASP A 35 6.10 1.62 -4.98
C ASP A 35 6.31 0.22 -5.59
N ARG A 36 7.57 -0.23 -5.71
CA ARG A 36 7.87 -1.54 -6.27
C ARG A 36 7.34 -2.69 -5.40
N ARG A 37 7.33 -2.52 -4.08
CA ARG A 37 6.74 -3.51 -3.16
C ARG A 37 5.23 -3.57 -3.31
N LEU A 38 4.59 -2.40 -3.46
CA LEU A 38 3.16 -2.28 -3.66
C LEU A 38 2.74 -2.90 -5.01
N ASP A 39 3.46 -2.63 -6.10
CA ASP A 39 3.20 -3.27 -7.41
C ASP A 39 3.31 -4.80 -7.33
N ALA A 40 4.36 -5.32 -6.68
CA ALA A 40 4.53 -6.76 -6.51
C ALA A 40 3.41 -7.39 -5.68
N TYR A 41 2.95 -6.70 -4.63
CA TYR A 41 1.81 -7.13 -3.80
C TYR A 41 0.50 -7.16 -4.62
N LEU A 42 0.19 -6.09 -5.35
CA LEU A 42 -1.01 -6.01 -6.19
C LEU A 42 -1.03 -7.09 -7.28
N ARG A 43 0.12 -7.38 -7.91
CA ARG A 43 0.24 -8.46 -8.90
C ARG A 43 0.02 -9.85 -8.29
N ARG A 44 0.40 -10.03 -7.03
CA ARG A 44 0.24 -11.29 -6.26
C ARG A 44 -1.19 -11.53 -5.82
N GLU A 45 -1.90 -10.50 -5.39
CA GLU A 45 -3.31 -10.55 -4.97
C GLU A 45 -4.29 -10.52 -6.16
N GLU A 46 -3.80 -10.72 -7.39
CA GLU A 46 -4.58 -10.65 -8.64
C GLU A 46 -5.23 -9.28 -8.92
N MET A 47 -4.83 -8.25 -8.17
CA MET A 47 -5.29 -6.86 -8.30
C MET A 47 -4.52 -6.09 -9.37
N ARG A 48 -4.24 -6.71 -10.52
CA ARG A 48 -3.42 -6.11 -11.59
C ARG A 48 -4.02 -4.83 -12.15
N SER A 49 -5.35 -4.72 -12.18
CA SER A 49 -6.06 -3.52 -12.61
C SER A 49 -5.70 -2.28 -11.77
N LEU A 50 -5.39 -2.46 -10.48
CA LEU A 50 -4.93 -1.37 -9.60
C LEU A 50 -3.49 -0.95 -9.90
N ALA A 51 -2.64 -1.92 -10.27
CA ALA A 51 -1.24 -1.68 -10.59
C ALA A 51 -1.06 -1.07 -11.99
N ASP A 52 -1.91 -1.44 -12.95
CA ASP A 52 -1.85 -0.97 -14.32
C ASP A 52 -2.49 0.43 -14.49
N ASP A 53 -3.37 0.86 -13.57
CA ASP A 53 -3.91 2.22 -13.53
C ASP A 53 -3.03 3.13 -12.67
N GLY A 54 -2.22 3.97 -13.33
CA GLY A 54 -1.29 4.89 -12.67
C GLY A 54 -1.95 5.92 -11.75
N THR A 55 -3.22 6.27 -11.96
CA THR A 55 -3.95 7.21 -11.09
C THR A 55 -4.34 6.53 -9.79
N ILE A 56 -4.90 5.32 -9.89
CA ILE A 56 -5.30 4.53 -8.72
C ILE A 56 -4.06 4.11 -7.93
N PHE A 57 -3.00 3.67 -8.63
CA PHE A 57 -1.74 3.30 -8.00
C PHE A 57 -1.13 4.47 -7.22
N ALA A 58 -1.10 5.67 -7.78
CA ALA A 58 -0.59 6.85 -7.10
C ALA A 58 -1.43 7.21 -5.84
N ALA A 59 -2.75 7.14 -5.94
CA ALA A 59 -3.64 7.37 -4.80
C ALA A 59 -3.43 6.34 -3.68
N LEU A 60 -3.28 5.06 -4.05
CA LEU A 60 -3.01 3.99 -3.10
C LEU A 60 -1.65 4.17 -2.41
N LEU A 61 -0.62 4.54 -3.17
CA LEU A 61 0.72 4.82 -2.66
C LEU A 61 0.71 5.96 -1.64
N ASP A 62 -0.02 7.04 -1.91
CA ASP A 62 -0.20 8.15 -0.96
C ASP A 62 -0.81 7.63 0.36
N ARG A 63 -1.86 6.80 0.29
CA ARG A 63 -2.48 6.22 1.49
C ARG A 63 -1.55 5.29 2.26
N VAL A 64 -0.73 4.51 1.58
CA VAL A 64 0.32 3.70 2.22
C VAL A 64 1.29 4.61 2.99
N MET A 65 1.79 5.67 2.36
CA MET A 65 2.74 6.60 2.99
C MET A 65 2.12 7.39 4.16
N ALA A 66 0.86 7.79 4.04
CA ALA A 66 0.11 8.47 5.10
C ALA A 66 -0.07 7.55 6.32
N ASN A 67 -0.40 6.27 6.11
CA ASN A 67 -0.57 5.31 7.19
C ASN A 67 0.76 4.91 7.85
N ILE A 68 1.85 4.77 7.09
CA ILE A 68 3.20 4.56 7.65
C ILE A 68 3.62 5.72 8.54
N SER A 69 3.38 6.95 8.07
CA SER A 69 3.70 8.16 8.83
C SER A 69 2.88 8.23 10.11
N CYS A 70 1.58 7.90 10.06
CA CYS A 70 0.71 7.83 11.23
C CYS A 70 1.16 6.76 12.24
N ALA A 71 1.53 5.57 11.76
CA ALA A 71 2.06 4.48 12.60
C ALA A 71 3.40 4.84 13.25
N SER A 72 4.26 5.58 12.54
CA SER A 72 5.56 6.05 13.05
C SER A 72 5.39 7.17 14.09
N VAL A 73 4.43 8.07 13.88
CA VAL A 73 4.13 9.18 14.79
C VAL A 73 3.43 8.71 16.06
N SER A 74 2.66 7.62 16.00
CA SER A 74 1.92 7.07 17.14
C SER A 74 2.81 6.35 18.18
N GLY A 75 4.14 6.32 18.01
CA GLY A 75 5.07 5.87 19.05
C GLY A 75 4.90 4.40 19.46
N ALA A 76 4.32 3.55 18.61
CA ALA A 76 4.22 2.11 18.85
C ALA A 76 5.53 1.34 18.54
N LEU A 77 6.53 2.02 17.97
CA LEU A 77 7.93 1.65 18.12
C LEU A 77 8.40 2.16 19.48
N GLY A 78 8.08 1.41 20.52
CA GLY A 78 8.79 1.56 21.78
C GLY A 78 10.30 1.43 21.52
N PRO A 79 11.14 2.18 22.24
CA PRO A 79 12.56 1.88 22.23
C PRO A 79 12.72 0.48 22.80
N ASP A 80 13.12 -0.48 21.98
CA ASP A 80 13.92 -1.60 22.49
C ASP A 80 15.32 -1.01 22.77
N ASP A 81 15.45 -0.41 23.96
CA ASP A 81 16.64 -0.41 24.82
C ASP A 81 16.24 -0.04 26.26
#